data_AF-A0A7H0LKQ4-F1
#
_entry.id   AF-A0A7H0LKQ4-F1
#
_cell.length_a   1.000
_cell.length_b   1.000
_cell.length_c   1.000
_cell.angle_alpha   90.00
_cell.angle_beta   90.00
_cell.angle_gamma   90.00
#
_symmetry.space_group_name_H-M   'P 1'
#
loop_
_entity.id
_entity.type
_entity.pdbx_description
1 polymer ?
#
loop_
_entity_poly.entity_id
_entity_poly.type
_entity_poly.pdbx_seq_one_letter_code
_entity_poly.pdbx_strand_id
1 'polypeptide(L)'
;MKMLRVPGLLALAMILISVTPAPSCADSWMLPTTTTYKSCAGHARIIVTPRDLESQLGYFDDKVSKVESAGQKKPGARVASARLERLVDRRWQVVWEHQIANDVAPVSAIVRDDGAYAVTFDDWHGLGYGPNVVVVYGNGGKLVRALALSDLVPADYIEAMPRSVSSIHWRGDPRFSPDGRQVIIPVVIPSEGTADPARIDLAVDLADGRVSPINPAAWEAALATGRTVLAAQIAAEAAAKAAFLAPLLGPKINAEREWHSYLNEAVGRLIGDDDTPSTTVVRIPGAKDYAVSETWVHDALTESYADKVALASLSAPNLVSVLGRVAAKLPGGSLSKVTVFIALPDQYWPATVTAMQRTGAKLIQLDPTKPIPQRPERIARRYGSS
;
A
#
# COMPACT_ATOMS: atom_id res chain seq x y z
N MET A 1 -54.67 19.70 -25.71
CA MET A 1 -53.54 20.01 -26.62
C MET A 1 -52.74 21.14 -25.96
N LYS A 2 -51.47 21.03 -25.57
CA LYS A 2 -50.37 20.12 -25.91
C LYS A 2 -49.58 19.75 -24.64
N MET A 3 -49.25 18.46 -24.58
CA MET A 3 -48.19 17.76 -23.86
C MET A 3 -47.22 18.60 -22.99
N LEU A 4 -47.32 18.38 -21.68
CA LEU A 4 -46.18 18.41 -20.77
C LEU A 4 -45.28 17.20 -21.12
N ARG A 5 -44.03 17.45 -21.52
CA ARG A 5 -43.00 16.42 -21.62
C ARG A 5 -41.75 16.90 -20.89
N VAL A 6 -41.44 16.19 -19.81
CA VAL A 6 -40.17 16.18 -19.08
C VAL A 6 -39.04 15.76 -20.04
N PRO A 7 -37.88 16.44 -19.97
CA PRO A 7 -36.63 15.73 -19.65
C PRO A 7 -35.83 16.59 -18.64
N GLY A 8 -35.30 16.09 -17.54
CA GLY A 8 -34.53 14.87 -17.36
C GLY A 8 -33.27 15.32 -16.63
N LEU A 9 -33.25 15.17 -15.30
CA LEU A 9 -32.04 15.32 -14.50
C LEU A 9 -31.00 14.35 -15.07
N LEU A 10 -30.01 14.86 -15.80
CA LEU A 10 -28.73 14.18 -15.95
C LEU A 10 -27.78 14.76 -14.91
N ALA A 11 -27.78 14.10 -13.74
CA ALA A 11 -26.67 14.17 -12.82
C ALA A 11 -25.44 13.59 -13.54
N LEU A 12 -24.60 14.46 -14.12
CA LEU A 12 -23.32 14.03 -14.66
C LEU A 12 -22.36 13.89 -13.48
N ALA A 13 -22.22 12.65 -13.02
CA ALA A 13 -21.27 12.25 -12.00
C ALA A 13 -19.86 12.72 -12.38
N MET A 14 -19.25 13.53 -11.50
CA MET A 14 -17.82 13.75 -11.50
C MET A 14 -17.12 12.41 -11.33
N ILE A 15 -16.50 11.91 -12.39
CA ILE A 15 -15.52 10.83 -12.25
C ILE A 15 -14.21 11.50 -11.83
N LEU A 16 -14.06 11.68 -10.51
CA LEU A 16 -12.76 11.83 -9.87
C LEU A 16 -11.94 10.57 -10.21
N ILE A 17 -11.04 10.65 -11.17
CA ILE A 17 -9.91 9.72 -11.22
C ILE A 17 -8.76 10.43 -10.50
N SER A 18 -8.88 10.45 -9.18
CA SER A 18 -7.77 10.72 -8.29
C SER A 18 -6.63 9.78 -8.68
N VAL A 19 -5.49 10.32 -9.10
CA VAL A 19 -4.22 9.59 -8.96
C VAL A 19 -3.96 9.57 -7.47
N THR A 20 -4.62 8.62 -6.81
CA THR A 20 -4.30 8.24 -5.45
C THR A 20 -2.80 7.95 -5.44
N PRO A 21 -2.03 8.39 -4.41
CA PRO A 21 -0.80 7.66 -4.11
C PRO A 21 -1.18 6.18 -4.20
N ALA A 22 -0.41 5.36 -4.94
CA ALA A 22 -0.68 3.92 -5.01
C ALA A 22 -1.05 3.53 -3.59
N PRO A 23 -2.31 3.11 -3.34
CA PRO A 23 -2.84 3.10 -1.99
C PRO A 23 -1.78 2.43 -1.17
N SER A 24 -1.28 3.12 -0.16
CA SER A 24 -0.58 2.42 0.89
C SER A 24 -1.62 1.41 1.33
N CYS A 25 -1.49 0.17 0.83
CA CYS A 25 -2.22 -0.98 1.33
C CYS A 25 -1.59 -1.24 2.69
N ALA A 26 -1.74 -0.27 3.59
CA ALA A 26 -1.52 -0.45 4.99
C ALA A 26 -2.65 -1.37 5.40
N ASP A 27 -2.28 -2.58 5.79
CA ASP A 27 -3.25 -3.51 6.30
C ASP A 27 -3.90 -2.91 7.55
N SER A 28 -5.22 -2.87 7.55
CA SER A 28 -5.95 -2.49 8.76
C SER A 28 -6.17 -3.75 9.59
N TRP A 29 -5.50 -3.80 10.75
CA TRP A 29 -5.61 -4.90 11.69
C TRP A 29 -6.49 -4.49 12.87
N MET A 30 -7.75 -4.91 12.86
CA MET A 30 -8.59 -4.80 14.06
C MET A 30 -7.97 -5.58 15.22
N LEU A 31 -8.14 -5.07 16.45
CA LEU A 31 -7.73 -5.81 17.65
C LEU A 31 -8.30 -7.23 17.62
N PRO A 32 -7.47 -8.25 17.91
CA PRO A 32 -7.92 -9.63 17.83
C PRO A 32 -8.94 -9.88 18.94
N THR A 33 -9.94 -10.70 18.64
CA THR A 33 -11.00 -11.08 19.58
C THR A 33 -11.08 -12.60 19.70
N THR A 34 -11.69 -13.09 20.77
CA THR A 34 -11.93 -14.53 20.93
C THR A 34 -12.72 -15.06 19.74
N THR A 35 -12.12 -15.98 19.01
CA THR A 35 -12.66 -16.48 17.74
C THR A 35 -12.83 -17.99 17.79
N THR A 36 -13.96 -18.49 17.29
CA THR A 36 -14.24 -19.92 17.21
C THR A 36 -14.15 -20.40 15.77
N TYR A 37 -13.26 -21.35 15.50
CA TYR A 37 -13.12 -22.02 14.21
C TYR A 37 -13.74 -23.41 14.31
N LYS A 38 -14.67 -23.74 13.42
CA LYS A 38 -15.33 -25.06 13.37
C LYS A 38 -14.70 -25.92 12.29
N SER A 39 -14.67 -27.23 12.54
CA SER A 39 -14.31 -28.21 11.52
C SER A 39 -15.37 -28.26 10.42
N CYS A 40 -15.03 -28.82 9.25
CA CYS A 40 -15.92 -28.85 8.08
C CYS A 40 -17.27 -29.52 8.37
N ALA A 41 -17.28 -30.66 9.07
CA ALA A 41 -18.51 -31.34 9.47
C ALA A 41 -19.11 -30.78 10.78
N GLY A 42 -18.46 -29.80 11.42
CA GLY A 42 -18.90 -29.20 12.68
C GLY A 42 -18.78 -30.12 13.91
N HIS A 43 -18.02 -31.22 13.78
CA HIS A 43 -17.80 -32.19 14.87
C HIS A 43 -16.69 -31.78 15.84
N ALA A 44 -15.85 -30.82 15.46
CA ALA A 44 -14.86 -30.22 16.33
C ALA A 44 -14.86 -28.70 16.18
N ARG A 45 -14.36 -28.01 17.22
CA ARG A 45 -14.09 -26.57 17.17
C ARG A 45 -12.86 -26.23 17.98
N ILE A 46 -12.15 -25.20 17.56
CA ILE A 46 -11.09 -24.57 18.33
C ILE A 46 -11.48 -23.13 18.65
N ILE A 47 -11.44 -22.78 19.93
CA ILE A 47 -11.73 -21.45 20.44
C ILE A 47 -10.38 -20.82 20.79
N VAL A 48 -10.02 -19.76 20.09
CA VAL A 48 -8.77 -19.04 20.28
C VAL A 48 -9.06 -17.79 21.10
N THR A 49 -8.36 -17.62 22.21
CA THR A 49 -8.42 -16.42 23.04
C THR A 49 -7.10 -15.67 22.88
N PRO A 50 -7.13 -14.46 22.28
CA PRO A 50 -5.94 -13.63 22.15
C PRO A 50 -5.36 -13.24 23.50
N ARG A 51 -4.07 -12.86 23.53
CA ARG A 51 -3.54 -12.13 24.68
C ARG A 51 -4.10 -10.71 24.72
N ASP A 52 -4.15 -10.12 25.90
CA ASP A 52 -4.71 -8.79 26.08
C ASP A 52 -3.76 -7.70 25.58
N LEU A 53 -4.24 -6.89 24.64
CA LEU A 53 -3.57 -5.68 24.17
C LEU A 53 -4.24 -4.43 24.75
N GLU A 54 -3.44 -3.42 25.09
CA GLU A 54 -3.96 -2.10 25.53
C GLU A 54 -4.58 -1.35 24.36
N SER A 55 -3.86 -1.29 23.23
CA SER A 55 -4.34 -0.71 21.98
C SER A 55 -3.51 -1.22 20.81
N GLN A 56 -4.03 -1.05 19.59
CA GLN A 56 -3.30 -1.37 18.37
C GLN A 56 -2.07 -0.44 18.20
N LEU A 57 -2.23 0.86 18.47
CA LEU A 57 -1.14 1.83 18.35
C LEU A 57 -0.01 1.53 19.35
N GLY A 58 -0.35 1.26 20.61
CA GLY A 58 0.63 0.91 21.64
C GLY A 58 1.43 -0.35 21.30
N TYR A 59 0.80 -1.33 20.64
CA TYR A 59 1.52 -2.50 20.13
C TYR A 59 2.59 -2.11 19.09
N PHE A 60 2.28 -1.21 18.16
CA PHE A 60 3.24 -0.79 17.14
C PHE A 60 4.37 0.07 17.70
N ASP A 61 4.05 1.04 18.55
CA ASP A 61 5.05 1.90 19.18
C ASP A 61 6.07 1.05 19.95
N ASP A 62 5.58 0.03 20.66
CA ASP A 62 6.41 -0.93 21.38
C ASP A 62 7.24 -1.82 20.43
N LYS A 63 6.67 -2.32 19.32
CA LYS A 63 7.43 -3.13 18.34
C LYS A 63 8.54 -2.31 17.68
N VAL A 64 8.28 -1.06 17.31
CA VAL A 64 9.29 -0.14 16.79
C VAL A 64 10.38 0.12 17.83
N SER A 65 9.97 0.24 19.10
CA SER A 65 10.87 0.42 20.26
C SER A 65 11.52 -0.88 20.75
N LYS A 66 11.26 -2.02 20.08
CA LYS A 66 11.77 -3.37 20.42
C LYS A 66 11.45 -3.82 21.86
N VAL A 67 10.29 -3.44 22.37
CA VAL A 67 9.78 -3.91 23.66
C VAL A 67 9.33 -5.36 23.52
N GLU A 68 9.78 -6.22 24.43
CA GLU A 68 9.53 -7.67 24.38
C GLU A 68 8.03 -8.01 24.44
N SER A 69 7.29 -7.41 25.39
CA SER A 69 5.83 -7.59 25.53
C SER A 69 5.04 -6.44 24.90
N ALA A 70 5.25 -6.24 23.60
CA ALA A 70 4.65 -5.12 22.88
C ALA A 70 3.13 -5.05 23.03
N GLY A 71 2.62 -3.87 23.39
CA GLY A 71 1.20 -3.55 23.54
C GLY A 71 0.49 -4.27 24.68
N GLN A 72 1.21 -4.95 25.58
CA GLN A 72 0.62 -5.79 26.63
C GLN A 72 -0.20 -4.97 27.64
N LYS A 73 -1.49 -5.31 27.79
CA LYS A 73 -2.36 -4.75 28.84
C LYS A 73 -1.96 -5.24 30.24
N LYS A 74 -1.97 -4.33 31.23
CA LYS A 74 -1.68 -4.64 32.64
C LYS A 74 -2.81 -4.13 33.56
N PRO A 75 -3.52 -5.00 34.32
CA PRO A 75 -3.47 -6.46 34.28
C PRO A 75 -4.14 -7.02 33.00
N GLY A 76 -3.68 -8.18 32.54
CA GLY A 76 -4.24 -8.87 31.38
C GLY A 76 -3.56 -10.21 31.10
N ALA A 77 -4.19 -11.06 30.30
CA ALA A 77 -3.61 -12.28 29.77
C ALA A 77 -2.37 -11.94 28.94
N ARG A 78 -1.25 -12.61 29.22
CA ARG A 78 0.06 -12.31 28.60
C ARG A 78 0.39 -13.13 27.37
N VAL A 79 -0.41 -14.15 27.08
CA VAL A 79 -0.17 -15.12 26.03
C VAL A 79 -1.50 -15.54 25.43
N ALA A 80 -1.48 -15.83 24.13
CA ALA A 80 -2.64 -16.41 23.46
C ALA A 80 -2.88 -17.84 23.97
N SER A 81 -4.14 -18.24 24.06
CA SER A 81 -4.52 -19.61 24.39
C SER A 81 -5.54 -20.15 23.40
N ALA A 82 -5.64 -21.46 23.34
CA ALA A 82 -6.69 -22.13 22.60
C ALA A 82 -7.30 -23.28 23.40
N ARG A 83 -8.57 -23.53 23.12
CA ARG A 83 -9.37 -24.63 23.67
C ARG A 83 -9.98 -25.40 22.50
N LEU A 84 -9.61 -26.66 22.36
CA LEU A 84 -10.20 -27.56 21.38
C LEU A 84 -11.31 -28.38 22.03
N GLU A 85 -12.45 -28.44 21.36
CA GLU A 85 -13.59 -29.23 21.78
C GLU A 85 -14.09 -30.14 20.66
N ARG A 86 -14.59 -31.30 21.06
CA ARG A 86 -15.25 -32.25 20.16
C ARG A 86 -16.71 -32.43 20.57
N LEU A 87 -17.57 -32.57 19.57
CA LEU A 87 -18.98 -32.86 19.77
C LEU A 87 -19.16 -34.36 20.00
N VAL A 88 -19.61 -34.74 21.20
CA VAL A 88 -19.90 -36.11 21.61
C VAL A 88 -21.28 -36.12 22.26
N ASP A 89 -22.20 -36.94 21.76
CA ASP A 89 -23.59 -37.02 22.26
C ASP A 89 -24.28 -35.66 22.37
N ARG A 90 -24.08 -34.81 21.34
CA ARG A 90 -24.59 -33.42 21.25
C ARG A 90 -24.06 -32.48 22.35
N ARG A 91 -23.00 -32.85 23.05
CA ARG A 91 -22.31 -32.00 24.04
C ARG A 91 -20.88 -31.75 23.60
N TRP A 92 -20.43 -30.52 23.80
CA TRP A 92 -19.02 -30.18 23.60
C TRP A 92 -18.21 -30.73 24.76
N GLN A 93 -17.23 -31.57 24.45
CA GLN A 93 -16.25 -32.08 25.40
C GLN A 93 -14.90 -31.47 25.07
N VAL A 94 -14.21 -30.97 26.10
CA VAL A 94 -12.86 -30.42 25.97
C VAL A 94 -11.91 -31.56 25.66
N VAL A 95 -11.17 -31.42 24.56
CA VAL A 95 -10.08 -32.31 24.20
C VAL A 95 -8.79 -31.81 24.84
N TRP A 96 -8.52 -30.50 24.75
CA TRP A 96 -7.41 -29.82 25.42
C TRP A 96 -7.65 -28.31 25.51
N GLU A 97 -6.93 -27.66 26.43
CA GLU A 97 -6.92 -26.21 26.61
C GLU A 97 -5.54 -25.77 27.15
N HIS A 98 -4.79 -24.94 26.40
CA HIS A 98 -3.50 -24.39 26.85
C HIS A 98 -3.02 -23.20 25.98
N GLN A 99 -1.84 -22.68 26.30
CA GLN A 99 -1.18 -21.58 25.58
C GLN A 99 -0.71 -22.02 24.18
N ILE A 100 -0.90 -21.19 23.17
CA ILE A 100 -0.46 -21.47 21.79
C ILE A 100 0.82 -20.71 21.47
N ALA A 101 1.45 -21.05 20.33
CA ALA A 101 2.75 -20.51 19.92
C ALA A 101 2.62 -19.09 19.34
N ASN A 102 1.45 -18.76 18.81
CA ASN A 102 1.17 -17.44 18.28
C ASN A 102 1.25 -16.37 19.38
N ASP A 103 1.95 -15.25 19.13
CA ASP A 103 2.21 -14.19 20.13
C ASP A 103 0.90 -13.60 20.66
N VAL A 104 0.17 -12.91 19.78
CA VAL A 104 -1.09 -12.23 20.15
C VAL A 104 -2.30 -13.13 19.90
N ALA A 105 -2.40 -13.63 18.67
CA ALA A 105 -3.39 -14.57 18.18
C ALA A 105 -2.97 -15.01 16.77
N PRO A 106 -3.41 -16.16 16.27
CA PRO A 106 -3.30 -16.48 14.86
C PRO A 106 -4.25 -15.62 14.01
N VAL A 107 -3.91 -15.40 12.74
CA VAL A 107 -4.84 -14.78 11.76
C VAL A 107 -6.01 -15.71 11.47
N SER A 108 -5.76 -17.02 11.38
CA SER A 108 -6.80 -18.02 11.15
C SER A 108 -6.39 -19.39 11.71
N ALA A 109 -7.36 -20.28 11.89
CA ALA A 109 -7.10 -21.66 12.28
C ALA A 109 -8.09 -22.62 11.61
N ILE A 110 -7.67 -23.88 11.48
CA ILE A 110 -8.53 -25.00 11.08
C ILE A 110 -8.38 -26.15 12.09
N VAL A 111 -9.41 -26.98 12.20
CA VAL A 111 -9.43 -28.13 13.10
C VAL A 111 -10.02 -29.34 12.39
N ARG A 112 -9.42 -30.51 12.61
CA ARG A 112 -9.85 -31.77 11.99
C ARG A 112 -11.14 -32.26 12.65
N ASP A 113 -12.03 -32.88 11.88
CA ASP A 113 -13.36 -33.29 12.37
C ASP A 113 -13.33 -34.26 13.57
N ASP A 114 -12.27 -35.04 13.72
CA ASP A 114 -12.08 -35.94 14.87
C ASP A 114 -11.51 -35.26 16.12
N GLY A 115 -11.13 -33.98 16.02
CA GLY A 115 -10.53 -33.18 17.08
C GLY A 115 -9.07 -33.54 17.41
N ALA A 116 -8.42 -34.38 16.61
CA ALA A 116 -7.05 -34.85 16.92
C ALA A 116 -5.96 -33.86 16.49
N TYR A 117 -6.26 -32.97 15.54
CA TYR A 117 -5.33 -31.95 15.07
C TYR A 117 -6.01 -30.59 14.90
N ALA A 118 -5.24 -29.55 15.21
CA ALA A 118 -5.54 -28.18 14.83
C ALA A 118 -4.30 -27.54 14.19
N VAL A 119 -4.54 -26.63 13.26
CA VAL A 119 -3.47 -25.86 12.60
C VAL A 119 -3.82 -24.40 12.68
N THR A 120 -2.88 -23.58 13.15
CA THR A 120 -2.99 -22.13 13.13
C THR A 120 -2.10 -21.55 12.03
N PHE A 121 -2.49 -20.40 11.50
CA PHE A 121 -1.80 -19.74 10.41
C PHE A 121 -1.59 -18.28 10.71
N ASP A 122 -0.33 -17.87 10.54
CA ASP A 122 0.18 -16.51 10.66
C ASP A 122 -0.01 -15.92 12.06
N ASP A 123 0.95 -15.12 12.53
CA ASP A 123 0.71 -14.28 13.70
C ASP A 123 -0.15 -13.06 13.31
N TRP A 124 -1.02 -12.61 14.21
CA TRP A 124 -1.73 -11.34 14.05
C TRP A 124 -0.70 -10.22 13.84
N HIS A 125 -0.88 -9.44 12.77
CA HIS A 125 0.10 -8.47 12.28
C HIS A 125 1.46 -9.06 11.81
N GLY A 126 1.49 -10.34 11.47
CA GLY A 126 2.68 -11.07 11.01
C GLY A 126 2.36 -11.98 9.83
N LEU A 127 1.47 -11.58 8.93
CA LEU A 127 1.06 -12.41 7.80
C LEU A 127 2.23 -12.68 6.86
N GLY A 128 2.62 -13.97 6.77
CA GLY A 128 3.81 -14.43 6.05
C GLY A 128 5.16 -14.14 6.74
N TYR A 129 5.15 -13.65 7.98
CA TYR A 129 6.34 -13.30 8.74
C TYR A 129 6.49 -14.11 10.04
N GLY A 130 7.72 -14.24 10.52
CA GLY A 130 8.03 -14.88 11.79
C GLY A 130 8.01 -16.42 11.74
N PRO A 131 8.17 -17.07 12.91
CA PRO A 131 8.31 -18.52 13.00
C PRO A 131 6.97 -19.29 13.04
N ASN A 132 5.84 -18.58 13.16
CA ASN A 132 4.51 -19.17 13.37
C ASN A 132 3.59 -18.98 12.15
N VAL A 133 4.14 -19.07 10.94
CA VAL A 133 3.36 -18.95 9.70
C VAL A 133 2.41 -20.15 9.54
N VAL A 134 2.86 -21.35 9.90
CA VAL A 134 2.02 -22.54 10.07
C VAL A 134 2.41 -23.24 11.35
N VAL A 135 1.45 -23.46 12.25
CA VAL A 135 1.69 -24.19 13.50
C VAL A 135 0.75 -25.37 13.62
N VAL A 136 1.31 -26.57 13.75
CA VAL A 136 0.58 -27.84 13.83
C VAL A 136 0.52 -28.30 15.28
N TYR A 137 -0.70 -28.48 15.78
CA TYR A 137 -1.00 -29.05 17.09
C TYR A 137 -1.62 -30.43 16.91
N GLY A 138 -1.05 -31.43 17.57
CA GLY A 138 -1.55 -32.81 17.57
C GLY A 138 -2.39 -33.14 18.80
N ASN A 139 -2.45 -34.42 19.13
CA ASN A 139 -3.24 -34.93 20.24
C ASN A 139 -2.87 -34.26 21.58
N GLY A 140 -3.87 -33.91 22.38
CA GLY A 140 -3.70 -33.18 23.64
C GLY A 140 -3.11 -31.77 23.49
N GLY A 141 -3.06 -31.23 22.26
CA GLY A 141 -2.51 -29.91 21.97
C GLY A 141 -0.98 -29.86 21.89
N LYS A 142 -0.32 -31.03 21.82
CA LYS A 142 1.12 -31.11 21.62
C LYS A 142 1.54 -30.36 20.35
N LEU A 143 2.48 -29.42 20.48
CA LEU A 143 3.14 -28.79 19.34
C LEU A 143 3.91 -29.85 18.53
N VAL A 144 3.47 -30.10 17.30
CA VAL A 144 4.17 -30.99 16.36
C VAL A 144 5.24 -30.20 15.62
N ARG A 145 4.87 -29.04 15.08
CA ARG A 145 5.77 -28.19 14.29
C ARG A 145 5.30 -26.74 14.30
N ALA A 146 6.25 -25.81 14.31
CA ALA A 146 6.06 -24.43 13.89
C ALA A 146 6.95 -24.19 12.68
N LEU A 147 6.39 -23.57 11.65
CA LEU A 147 7.05 -23.32 10.36
C LEU A 147 7.01 -21.83 10.05
N ALA A 148 8.15 -21.28 9.67
CA ALA A 148 8.25 -20.01 8.98
C ALA A 148 7.88 -20.17 7.50
N LEU A 149 7.64 -19.06 6.80
CA LEU A 149 7.37 -19.10 5.36
C LEU A 149 8.56 -19.70 4.57
N SER A 150 9.78 -19.48 5.04
CA SER A 150 11.02 -20.05 4.47
C SER A 150 11.13 -21.57 4.63
N ASP A 151 10.36 -22.18 5.53
CA ASP A 151 10.28 -23.64 5.63
C ASP A 151 9.30 -24.24 4.60
N LEU A 152 8.44 -23.40 4.01
CA LEU A 152 7.45 -23.81 3.02
C LEU A 152 7.93 -23.57 1.58
N VAL A 153 8.60 -22.44 1.35
CA VAL A 153 9.03 -22.00 0.02
C VAL A 153 10.42 -21.33 0.04
N PRO A 154 11.17 -21.36 -1.07
CA PRO A 154 12.46 -20.68 -1.18
C PRO A 154 12.40 -19.16 -1.02
N ALA A 155 13.51 -18.55 -0.61
CA ALA A 155 13.59 -17.11 -0.34
C ALA A 155 13.30 -16.23 -1.57
N ASP A 156 13.80 -16.59 -2.74
CA ASP A 156 13.54 -15.87 -4.00
C ASP A 156 12.05 -15.90 -4.38
N TYR A 157 11.38 -17.02 -4.09
CA TYR A 157 9.95 -17.17 -4.27
C TYR A 157 9.15 -16.27 -3.32
N ILE A 158 9.59 -16.14 -2.05
CA ILE A 158 9.01 -15.21 -1.07
C ILE A 158 9.18 -13.77 -1.53
N GLU A 159 10.36 -13.40 -2.00
CA GLU A 159 10.62 -12.06 -2.55
C GLU A 159 9.72 -11.77 -3.77
N ALA A 160 9.42 -12.76 -4.60
CA ALA A 160 8.53 -12.56 -5.73
C ALA A 160 7.05 -12.37 -5.34
N MET A 161 6.64 -12.76 -4.12
CA MET A 161 5.22 -12.80 -3.74
C MET A 161 4.57 -11.40 -3.67
N PRO A 162 3.25 -11.32 -3.94
CA PRO A 162 2.47 -10.12 -3.69
C PRO A 162 2.54 -9.74 -2.21
N ARG A 163 2.80 -8.46 -1.95
CA ARG A 163 2.95 -7.93 -0.59
C ARG A 163 2.27 -6.58 -0.42
N SER A 164 1.84 -6.32 0.79
CA SER A 164 1.41 -5.02 1.28
C SER A 164 2.59 -4.30 1.95
N VAL A 165 2.33 -3.21 2.67
CA VAL A 165 3.36 -2.55 3.51
C VAL A 165 3.85 -3.47 4.64
N SER A 166 3.00 -4.38 5.14
CA SER A 166 3.28 -5.17 6.35
C SER A 166 2.93 -6.66 6.25
N SER A 167 2.51 -7.16 5.09
CA SER A 167 2.10 -8.55 4.89
C SER A 167 2.60 -9.14 3.57
N ILE A 168 2.88 -10.44 3.56
CA ILE A 168 3.14 -11.22 2.34
C ILE A 168 1.91 -12.07 2.02
N HIS A 169 1.14 -11.75 0.98
CA HIS A 169 -0.07 -12.50 0.63
C HIS A 169 0.27 -13.86 0.01
N TRP A 170 0.57 -14.84 0.86
CA TRP A 170 1.29 -16.06 0.48
C TRP A 170 0.39 -17.29 0.25
N ARG A 171 -0.85 -17.30 0.75
CA ARG A 171 -1.73 -18.49 0.67
C ARG A 171 -3.20 -18.19 0.45
N GLY A 172 -3.95 -19.24 0.16
CA GLY A 172 -5.41 -19.28 0.12
C GLY A 172 -5.97 -19.97 1.34
N ASP A 173 -7.17 -20.52 1.19
CA ASP A 173 -7.86 -21.23 2.26
C ASP A 173 -7.27 -22.65 2.43
N PRO A 174 -6.63 -22.93 3.57
CA PRO A 174 -6.05 -24.23 3.85
C PRO A 174 -7.14 -25.25 4.18
N ARG A 175 -6.87 -26.53 3.91
CA ARG A 175 -7.81 -27.63 4.14
C ARG A 175 -7.10 -28.89 4.57
N PHE A 176 -7.78 -29.79 5.27
CA PHE A 176 -7.26 -31.13 5.47
C PHE A 176 -7.37 -31.95 4.17
N SER A 177 -6.38 -32.79 3.93
CA SER A 177 -6.43 -33.85 2.92
C SER A 177 -7.59 -34.83 3.21
N PRO A 178 -8.14 -35.52 2.19
CA PRO A 178 -9.26 -36.45 2.38
C PRO A 178 -8.96 -37.60 3.35
N ASP A 179 -7.72 -38.06 3.43
CA ASP A 179 -7.28 -39.09 4.37
C ASP A 179 -6.97 -38.54 5.78
N GLY A 180 -7.06 -37.21 5.94
CA GLY A 180 -6.81 -36.49 7.17
C GLY A 180 -5.36 -36.48 7.63
N ARG A 181 -4.40 -36.95 6.82
CA ARG A 181 -2.98 -37.08 7.24
C ARG A 181 -2.16 -35.82 7.05
N GLN A 182 -2.61 -34.94 6.16
CA GLN A 182 -1.90 -33.72 5.78
C GLN A 182 -2.83 -32.51 5.85
N VAL A 183 -2.26 -31.33 6.08
CA VAL A 183 -2.90 -30.06 5.72
C VAL A 183 -2.39 -29.63 4.35
N ILE A 184 -3.32 -29.30 3.46
CA ILE A 184 -3.08 -28.80 2.12
C ILE A 184 -3.22 -27.28 2.13
N ILE A 185 -2.18 -26.60 1.68
CA ILE A 185 -2.07 -25.14 1.68
C ILE A 185 -1.95 -24.68 0.23
N PRO A 186 -2.96 -23.96 -0.30
CA PRO A 186 -2.88 -23.34 -1.62
C PRO A 186 -1.92 -22.14 -1.58
N VAL A 187 -0.65 -22.34 -1.91
CA VAL A 187 0.37 -21.29 -1.91
C VAL A 187 0.25 -20.46 -3.18
N VAL A 188 0.34 -19.14 -3.06
CA VAL A 188 0.27 -18.20 -4.17
C VAL A 188 1.43 -18.41 -5.14
N ILE A 189 1.13 -18.40 -6.44
CA ILE A 189 2.12 -18.30 -7.52
C ILE A 189 2.37 -16.82 -7.76
N PRO A 190 3.62 -16.34 -7.60
CA PRO A 190 3.99 -14.96 -7.89
C PRO A 190 3.49 -14.51 -9.25
N SER A 191 2.96 -13.29 -9.29
CA SER A 191 2.50 -12.65 -10.53
C SER A 191 2.57 -11.13 -10.36
N GLU A 192 2.60 -10.39 -11.47
CA GLU A 192 2.64 -8.92 -11.47
C GLU A 192 1.28 -8.27 -11.11
N GLY A 193 0.21 -9.07 -11.00
CA GLY A 193 -1.14 -8.61 -10.67
C GLY A 193 -1.63 -9.04 -9.29
N THR A 194 -2.62 -8.32 -8.76
CA THR A 194 -3.20 -8.58 -7.43
C THR A 194 -4.58 -9.25 -7.47
N ALA A 195 -5.21 -9.35 -8.64
CA ALA A 195 -6.55 -9.91 -8.79
C ALA A 195 -6.50 -11.43 -8.96
N ASP A 196 -7.01 -12.15 -7.96
CA ASP A 196 -7.14 -13.61 -7.89
C ASP A 196 -5.89 -14.39 -8.33
N PRO A 197 -4.83 -14.39 -7.52
CA PRO A 197 -3.59 -15.04 -7.89
C PRO A 197 -3.78 -16.56 -8.05
N ALA A 198 -3.16 -17.12 -9.08
CA ALA A 198 -3.04 -18.56 -9.24
C ALA A 198 -2.33 -19.18 -8.02
N ARG A 199 -2.65 -20.44 -7.71
CA ARG A 199 -2.15 -21.13 -6.52
C ARG A 199 -1.68 -22.54 -6.85
N ILE A 200 -0.76 -23.04 -6.03
CA ILE A 200 -0.24 -24.40 -6.07
C ILE A 200 -0.33 -25.02 -4.67
N ASP A 201 -0.80 -26.25 -4.60
CA ASP A 201 -0.98 -26.94 -3.32
C ASP A 201 0.35 -27.51 -2.81
N LEU A 202 0.75 -27.06 -1.62
CA LEU A 202 1.75 -27.73 -0.79
C LEU A 202 1.06 -28.51 0.33
N ALA A 203 1.61 -29.66 0.69
CA ALA A 203 1.16 -30.48 1.81
C ALA A 203 2.14 -30.39 2.97
N VAL A 204 1.60 -30.26 4.18
CA VAL A 204 2.34 -30.43 5.44
C VAL A 204 1.82 -31.67 6.13
N ASP A 205 2.69 -32.65 6.38
CA ASP A 205 2.35 -33.87 7.10
C ASP A 205 2.06 -33.54 8.57
N LEU A 206 0.93 -34.02 9.09
CA LEU A 206 0.50 -33.70 10.45
C LEU A 206 1.29 -34.47 11.52
N ALA A 207 2.01 -35.54 11.17
CA ALA A 207 2.77 -36.32 12.14
C ALA A 207 4.11 -35.68 12.50
N ASP A 208 4.78 -35.04 11.54
CA ASP A 208 6.14 -34.51 11.70
C ASP A 208 6.34 -33.07 11.16
N GLY A 209 5.36 -32.53 10.46
CA GLY A 209 5.43 -31.19 9.85
C GLY A 209 6.23 -31.13 8.56
N ARG A 210 6.55 -32.27 7.92
CA ARG A 210 7.31 -32.28 6.66
C ARG A 210 6.49 -31.68 5.53
N VAL A 211 7.11 -30.74 4.80
CA VAL A 211 6.52 -30.05 3.66
C VAL A 211 6.85 -30.79 2.36
N SER A 212 5.87 -30.91 1.46
CA SER A 212 6.08 -31.46 0.11
C SER A 212 5.07 -30.91 -0.90
N PRO A 213 5.43 -30.73 -2.18
CA PRO A 213 4.47 -30.36 -3.20
C PRO A 213 3.54 -31.55 -3.52
N ILE A 214 2.25 -31.29 -3.68
CA ILE A 214 1.29 -32.32 -4.14
C ILE A 214 1.56 -32.70 -5.60
N ASN A 215 1.98 -31.74 -6.42
CA ASN A 215 2.39 -31.95 -7.81
C ASN A 215 3.79 -31.37 -8.03
N PRO A 216 4.84 -32.19 -8.00
CA PRO A 216 6.23 -31.72 -8.16
C PRO A 216 6.49 -30.98 -9.48
N ALA A 217 5.88 -31.43 -10.59
CA ALA A 217 6.08 -30.79 -11.89
C ALA A 217 5.43 -29.39 -11.95
N ALA A 218 4.22 -29.26 -11.40
CA ALA A 218 3.56 -27.96 -11.29
C ALA A 218 4.28 -27.03 -10.31
N TRP A 219 4.90 -27.59 -9.26
CA TRP A 219 5.73 -26.83 -8.33
C TRP A 219 6.99 -26.27 -8.99
N GLU A 220 7.71 -27.07 -9.78
CA GLU A 220 8.86 -26.58 -10.56
C GLU A 220 8.47 -25.46 -11.54
N ALA A 221 7.30 -25.57 -12.18
CA ALA A 221 6.77 -24.52 -13.05
C ALA A 221 6.43 -23.23 -12.27
N ALA A 222 5.87 -23.37 -11.06
CA ALA A 222 5.62 -22.23 -10.18
C ALA A 222 6.95 -21.57 -9.77
N LEU A 223 7.97 -22.34 -9.37
CA LEU A 223 9.30 -21.82 -9.04
C LEU A 223 9.95 -21.06 -10.20
N ALA A 224 9.82 -21.57 -11.43
CA ALA A 224 10.30 -20.86 -12.62
C ALA A 224 9.56 -19.53 -12.83
N THR A 225 8.24 -19.51 -12.63
CA THR A 225 7.42 -18.30 -12.68
C THR A 225 7.86 -17.28 -11.63
N GLY A 226 8.09 -17.72 -10.38
CA GLY A 226 8.60 -16.88 -9.29
C GLY A 226 9.91 -16.19 -9.64
N ARG A 227 10.87 -16.92 -10.23
CA ARG A 227 12.15 -16.37 -10.70
C ARG A 227 11.96 -15.31 -11.79
N THR A 228 11.05 -15.52 -12.74
CA THR A 228 10.75 -14.53 -13.78
C THR A 228 10.15 -13.25 -13.19
N VAL A 229 9.19 -13.39 -12.28
CA VAL A 229 8.54 -12.24 -11.61
C VAL A 229 9.54 -11.47 -10.76
N LEU A 230 10.39 -12.15 -9.99
CA LEU A 230 11.45 -11.49 -9.21
C LEU A 230 12.41 -10.71 -10.10
N ALA A 231 12.85 -11.29 -11.22
CA ALA A 231 13.73 -10.60 -12.15
C ALA A 231 13.07 -9.32 -12.73
N ALA A 232 11.77 -9.38 -13.04
CA ALA A 232 11.01 -8.22 -13.50
C ALA A 232 10.86 -7.15 -12.41
N GLN A 233 10.59 -7.54 -11.16
CA GLN A 233 10.51 -6.63 -10.02
C GLN A 233 11.85 -5.92 -9.76
N ILE A 234 12.97 -6.66 -9.77
CA ILE A 234 14.32 -6.10 -9.63
C ILE A 234 14.62 -5.11 -10.77
N ALA A 235 14.29 -5.47 -12.01
CA ALA A 235 14.48 -4.59 -13.16
C ALA A 235 13.63 -3.30 -13.05
N ALA A 236 12.38 -3.43 -12.60
CA ALA A 236 11.47 -2.31 -12.39
C ALA A 236 11.96 -1.38 -11.27
N GLU A 237 12.43 -1.93 -10.15
CA GLU A 237 13.01 -1.16 -9.05
C GLU A 237 14.29 -0.43 -9.48
N ALA A 238 15.17 -1.12 -10.21
CA ALA A 238 16.37 -0.52 -10.78
C ALA A 238 16.04 0.62 -11.76
N ALA A 239 15.04 0.44 -12.63
CA ALA A 239 14.57 1.47 -13.54
C ALA A 239 13.95 2.66 -12.79
N ALA A 240 13.13 2.42 -11.76
CA ALA A 240 12.54 3.46 -10.93
C ALA A 240 13.62 4.23 -10.15
N LYS A 241 14.63 3.56 -9.63
CA LYS A 241 15.80 4.17 -8.99
C LYS A 241 16.59 5.02 -9.97
N ALA A 242 16.90 4.49 -11.16
CA ALA A 242 17.60 5.24 -12.20
C ALA A 242 16.82 6.49 -12.63
N ALA A 243 15.50 6.38 -12.82
CA ALA A 243 14.64 7.50 -13.17
C ALA A 243 14.58 8.57 -12.05
N PHE A 244 14.52 8.14 -10.78
CA PHE A 244 14.54 9.05 -9.64
C PHE A 244 15.86 9.82 -9.52
N LEU A 245 16.99 9.17 -9.79
CA LEU A 245 18.33 9.77 -9.73
C LEU A 245 18.65 10.65 -10.94
N ALA A 246 18.10 10.33 -12.11
CA ALA A 246 18.32 11.10 -13.32
C ALA A 246 17.88 12.56 -13.15
N PRO A 247 18.59 13.54 -13.75
CA PRO A 247 18.15 14.93 -13.76
C PRO A 247 16.74 15.06 -14.38
N LEU A 248 15.89 15.84 -13.75
CA LEU A 248 14.53 16.07 -14.20
C LEU A 248 14.54 17.08 -15.35
N LEU A 249 13.88 16.72 -16.43
CA LEU A 249 13.53 17.61 -17.54
C LEU A 249 12.00 17.75 -17.60
N GLY A 250 11.53 18.71 -18.38
CA GLY A 250 10.12 18.88 -18.68
C GLY A 250 9.48 17.61 -19.26
N PRO A 251 8.14 17.49 -19.17
CA PRO A 251 7.44 16.29 -19.58
C PRO A 251 7.61 16.03 -21.08
N LYS A 252 7.84 14.77 -21.45
CA LYS A 252 7.96 14.33 -22.86
C LYS A 252 6.65 14.45 -23.63
N ILE A 253 5.53 14.33 -22.93
CA ILE A 253 4.18 14.44 -23.47
C ILE A 253 3.56 15.73 -22.91
N ASN A 254 3.09 16.61 -23.80
CA ASN A 254 2.43 17.85 -23.39
C ASN A 254 0.99 17.59 -22.93
N ALA A 255 0.84 16.97 -21.77
CA ALA A 255 -0.44 16.64 -21.15
C ALA A 255 -0.49 17.15 -19.71
N GLU A 256 -1.69 17.51 -19.25
CA GLU A 256 -1.89 18.09 -17.92
C GLU A 256 -1.32 17.23 -16.80
N ARG A 257 -1.62 15.93 -16.80
CA ARG A 257 -1.12 15.00 -15.77
C ARG A 257 0.41 15.01 -15.68
N GLU A 258 1.08 15.01 -16.83
CA GLU A 258 2.54 15.02 -16.90
C GLU A 258 3.13 16.33 -16.37
N TRP A 259 2.45 17.46 -16.61
CA TRP A 259 2.83 18.75 -16.03
C TRP A 259 2.64 18.80 -14.51
N HIS A 260 1.55 18.27 -13.96
CA HIS A 260 1.40 18.17 -12.51
C HIS A 260 2.50 17.30 -11.88
N SER A 261 2.82 16.16 -12.49
CA SER A 261 3.93 15.31 -12.03
C SER A 261 5.28 16.03 -12.10
N TYR A 262 5.56 16.75 -13.19
CA TYR A 262 6.76 17.56 -13.33
C TYR A 262 6.85 18.66 -12.28
N LEU A 263 5.78 19.42 -12.05
CA LEU A 263 5.76 20.52 -11.07
C LEU A 263 6.02 20.03 -9.65
N ASN A 264 5.36 18.94 -9.24
CA ASN A 264 5.58 18.35 -7.92
C ASN A 264 7.05 17.89 -7.74
N GLU A 265 7.59 17.14 -8.71
CA GLU A 265 8.96 16.65 -8.62
C GLU A 265 10.00 17.77 -8.73
N ALA A 266 9.77 18.78 -9.58
CA ALA A 266 10.66 19.93 -9.73
C ALA A 266 10.73 20.76 -8.43
N VAL A 267 9.59 21.03 -7.80
CA VAL A 267 9.56 21.74 -6.51
C VAL A 267 10.22 20.90 -5.43
N GLY A 268 9.92 19.60 -5.33
CA GLY A 268 10.58 18.69 -4.40
C GLY A 268 12.12 18.68 -4.53
N ARG A 269 12.63 18.74 -5.77
CA ARG A 269 14.07 18.85 -6.04
C ARG A 269 14.69 20.20 -5.67
N LEU A 270 13.90 21.28 -5.62
CA LEU A 270 14.42 22.60 -5.24
C LEU A 270 14.34 22.85 -3.74
N ILE A 271 13.25 22.45 -3.09
CA ILE A 271 12.98 22.85 -1.70
C ILE A 271 12.75 21.69 -0.73
N GLY A 272 12.60 20.45 -1.22
CA GLY A 272 12.41 19.25 -0.40
C GLY A 272 10.97 18.78 -0.39
N ASP A 273 10.70 17.62 0.24
CA ASP A 273 9.36 16.99 0.25
C ASP A 273 8.49 17.45 1.43
N ASP A 274 9.03 18.27 2.33
CA ASP A 274 8.34 18.69 3.55
C ASP A 274 7.25 19.75 3.28
N ASP A 275 7.24 20.29 2.05
CA ASP A 275 6.29 21.28 1.55
C ASP A 275 5.71 20.82 0.20
N THR A 276 4.40 20.57 0.14
CA THR A 276 3.73 20.23 -1.13
C THR A 276 3.15 21.49 -1.76
N PRO A 277 3.58 21.91 -2.97
CA PRO A 277 3.00 23.07 -3.63
C PRO A 277 1.58 22.76 -4.11
N SER A 278 0.72 23.79 -4.15
CA SER A 278 -0.46 23.72 -5.01
C SER A 278 -0.02 23.73 -6.46
N THR A 279 -0.43 22.74 -7.26
CA THR A 279 -0.03 22.65 -8.69
C THR A 279 -1.22 22.99 -9.58
N THR A 280 -1.01 23.88 -10.55
CA THR A 280 -2.05 24.28 -11.51
C THR A 280 -1.50 24.30 -12.93
N VAL A 281 -2.24 23.70 -13.87
CA VAL A 281 -1.87 23.65 -15.28
C VAL A 281 -2.94 24.35 -16.12
N VAL A 282 -2.55 25.42 -16.79
CA VAL A 282 -3.45 26.18 -17.69
C VAL A 282 -3.63 25.41 -18.99
N ARG A 283 -4.90 25.24 -19.39
CA ARG A 283 -5.28 24.58 -20.65
C ARG A 283 -4.80 25.36 -21.88
N ILE A 284 -4.82 24.72 -23.04
CA ILE A 284 -4.57 25.40 -24.31
C ILE A 284 -5.75 26.32 -24.64
N PRO A 285 -5.51 27.52 -25.23
CA PRO A 285 -6.59 28.37 -25.71
C PRO A 285 -7.54 27.61 -26.64
N GLY A 286 -8.85 27.79 -26.44
CA GLY A 286 -9.90 27.11 -27.22
C GLY A 286 -10.37 25.77 -26.65
N ALA A 287 -9.74 25.24 -25.60
CA ALA A 287 -10.30 24.10 -24.86
C ALA A 287 -11.65 24.47 -24.22
N LYS A 288 -12.56 23.50 -24.09
CA LYS A 288 -13.92 23.70 -23.55
C LYS A 288 -13.91 24.31 -22.15
N ASP A 289 -12.94 23.92 -21.34
CA ASP A 289 -12.72 24.34 -19.96
C ASP A 289 -11.62 25.41 -19.82
N TYR A 290 -11.18 26.02 -20.93
CA TYR A 290 -10.09 27.00 -20.92
C TYR A 290 -10.32 28.16 -19.95
N ALA A 291 -11.49 28.81 -20.04
CA ALA A 291 -11.83 29.96 -19.18
C ALA A 291 -11.87 29.56 -17.69
N VAL A 292 -12.27 28.32 -17.39
CA VAL A 292 -12.23 27.78 -16.03
C VAL A 292 -10.77 27.57 -15.57
N SER A 293 -9.90 27.11 -16.46
CA SER A 293 -8.48 26.95 -16.11
C SER A 293 -7.74 28.26 -15.82
N GLU A 294 -8.24 29.40 -16.32
CA GLU A 294 -7.74 30.71 -15.95
C GLU A 294 -8.13 31.09 -14.51
N THR A 295 -9.31 30.67 -14.04
CA THR A 295 -9.73 30.94 -12.64
C THR A 295 -8.89 30.11 -11.67
N TRP A 296 -8.53 28.87 -12.02
CA TRP A 296 -7.62 28.05 -11.19
C TRP A 296 -6.29 28.73 -10.90
N VAL A 297 -5.75 29.54 -11.82
CA VAL A 297 -4.51 30.30 -11.57
C VAL A 297 -4.75 31.41 -10.55
N HIS A 298 -5.86 32.12 -10.65
CA HIS A 298 -6.23 33.13 -9.67
C HIS A 298 -6.42 32.50 -8.29
N ASP A 299 -7.16 31.40 -8.21
CA ASP A 299 -7.50 30.72 -6.96
C ASP A 299 -6.23 30.15 -6.32
N ALA A 300 -5.38 29.48 -7.10
CA ALA A 300 -4.11 28.95 -6.61
C ALA A 300 -3.18 30.04 -6.03
N LEU A 301 -3.24 31.27 -6.55
CA LEU A 301 -2.43 32.38 -6.05
C LEU A 301 -3.04 33.10 -4.83
N THR A 302 -4.36 33.02 -4.62
CA THR A 302 -5.06 33.86 -3.63
C THR A 302 -5.62 33.10 -2.45
N GLU A 303 -5.74 31.77 -2.52
CA GLU A 303 -6.23 30.96 -1.42
C GLU A 303 -5.24 30.88 -0.24
N SER A 304 -5.77 30.94 0.99
CA SER A 304 -5.01 31.21 2.22
C SER A 304 -4.02 30.13 2.66
N TYR A 305 -4.02 28.97 1.99
CA TYR A 305 -3.11 27.85 2.27
C TYR A 305 -1.93 27.78 1.27
N ALA A 306 -1.86 28.71 0.31
CA ALA A 306 -0.97 28.63 -0.83
C ALA A 306 0.33 29.46 -0.66
N ASP A 307 1.11 29.19 0.39
CA ASP A 307 2.44 29.83 0.55
C ASP A 307 3.41 29.46 -0.59
N LYS A 308 3.12 28.35 -1.28
CA LYS A 308 3.90 27.82 -2.41
C LYS A 308 2.98 27.31 -3.52
N VAL A 309 3.14 27.88 -4.71
CA VAL A 309 2.31 27.59 -5.89
C VAL A 309 3.21 27.21 -7.05
N ALA A 310 2.86 26.17 -7.78
CA ALA A 310 3.58 25.74 -8.98
C ALA A 310 2.66 25.77 -10.20
N LEU A 311 3.05 26.51 -11.22
CA LEU A 311 2.22 26.80 -12.38
C LEU A 311 2.87 26.30 -13.66
N ALA A 312 2.09 25.68 -14.54
CA ALA A 312 2.47 25.36 -15.89
C ALA A 312 1.34 25.69 -16.88
N SER A 313 1.60 25.53 -18.17
CA SER A 313 0.57 25.55 -19.18
C SER A 313 0.91 24.61 -20.32
N LEU A 314 -0.13 24.08 -20.97
CA LEU A 314 -0.01 23.41 -22.26
C LEU A 314 0.45 24.35 -23.38
N SER A 315 0.48 25.67 -23.12
CA SER A 315 1.02 26.71 -24.00
C SER A 315 1.77 27.77 -23.20
N ALA A 316 3.11 27.73 -23.24
CA ALA A 316 3.99 28.69 -22.56
C ALA A 316 3.65 30.18 -22.80
N PRO A 317 3.47 30.68 -24.04
CA PRO A 317 3.09 32.08 -24.25
C PRO A 317 1.71 32.43 -23.68
N ASN A 318 0.82 31.44 -23.59
CA ASN A 318 -0.48 31.67 -22.98
C ASN A 318 -0.39 31.87 -21.47
N LEU A 319 0.49 31.12 -20.78
CA LEU A 319 0.71 31.28 -19.34
C LEU A 319 1.13 32.71 -18.98
N VAL A 320 2.04 33.31 -19.75
CA VAL A 320 2.47 34.71 -19.57
C VAL A 320 1.27 35.65 -19.64
N SER A 321 0.39 35.43 -20.62
CA SER A 321 -0.81 36.25 -20.83
C SER A 321 -1.82 36.12 -19.69
N VAL A 322 -2.03 34.89 -19.19
CA VAL A 322 -2.91 34.62 -18.05
C VAL A 322 -2.37 35.26 -16.78
N LEU A 323 -1.08 35.06 -16.48
CA LEU A 323 -0.43 35.66 -15.32
C LEU A 323 -0.52 37.19 -15.33
N GLY A 324 -0.29 37.82 -16.49
CA GLY A 324 -0.47 39.26 -16.64
C GLY A 324 -1.90 39.73 -16.34
N ARG A 325 -2.92 39.02 -16.82
CA ARG A 325 -4.33 39.33 -16.53
C ARG A 325 -4.69 39.13 -15.06
N VAL A 326 -4.20 38.07 -14.43
CA VAL A 326 -4.45 37.79 -13.01
C VAL A 326 -3.75 38.83 -12.13
N ALA A 327 -2.44 39.04 -12.33
CA ALA A 327 -1.67 40.06 -11.62
C ALA A 327 -2.26 41.47 -11.79
N ALA A 328 -2.87 41.75 -12.95
CA ALA A 328 -3.53 43.02 -13.21
C ALA A 328 -4.70 43.33 -12.26
N LYS A 329 -5.37 42.30 -11.76
CA LYS A 329 -6.54 42.40 -10.89
C LYS A 329 -6.20 42.34 -9.40
N LEU A 330 -5.00 41.89 -9.06
CA LEU A 330 -4.57 41.76 -7.66
C LEU A 330 -4.08 43.10 -7.09
N PRO A 331 -4.36 43.38 -5.79
CA PRO A 331 -3.75 44.50 -5.09
C PRO A 331 -2.23 44.40 -5.07
N GLY A 332 -1.54 45.55 -5.11
CA GLY A 332 -0.08 45.59 -5.01
C GLY A 332 0.42 44.97 -3.70
N GLY A 333 1.47 44.15 -3.78
CA GLY A 333 2.08 43.47 -2.62
C GLY A 333 1.25 42.35 -1.98
N SER A 334 0.06 42.05 -2.52
CA SER A 334 -0.86 41.03 -1.96
C SER A 334 -0.26 39.63 -1.89
N LEU A 335 0.73 39.32 -2.73
CA LEU A 335 1.39 38.01 -2.79
C LEU A 335 2.78 38.00 -2.14
N SER A 336 3.12 38.99 -1.31
CA SER A 336 4.46 39.15 -0.71
C SER A 336 4.98 37.95 0.11
N LYS A 337 4.09 37.07 0.56
CA LYS A 337 4.43 35.83 1.28
C LYS A 337 4.44 34.58 0.40
N VAL A 338 3.97 34.69 -0.84
CA VAL A 338 3.80 33.56 -1.76
C VAL A 338 5.05 33.36 -2.59
N THR A 339 5.54 32.11 -2.65
CA THR A 339 6.55 31.69 -3.63
C THR A 339 5.86 31.00 -4.80
N VAL A 340 6.06 31.53 -6.01
CA VAL A 340 5.46 31.00 -7.24
C VAL A 340 6.55 30.39 -8.11
N PHE A 341 6.49 29.07 -8.27
CA PHE A 341 7.28 28.30 -9.21
C PHE A 341 6.57 28.27 -10.56
N ILE A 342 7.23 28.65 -11.65
CA ILE A 342 6.57 28.79 -12.95
C ILE A 342 7.36 28.02 -14.01
N ALA A 343 6.73 27.02 -14.61
CA ALA A 343 7.31 26.23 -15.67
C ALA A 343 7.27 26.97 -17.01
N LEU A 344 8.36 27.67 -17.33
CA LEU A 344 8.50 28.47 -18.54
C LEU A 344 9.96 28.45 -19.07
N PRO A 345 10.15 28.29 -20.39
CA PRO A 345 11.44 28.51 -21.03
C PRO A 345 11.96 29.93 -20.84
N ASP A 346 13.29 30.10 -20.84
CA ASP A 346 13.98 31.40 -20.68
C ASP A 346 13.41 32.53 -21.52
N GLN A 347 13.01 32.25 -22.78
CA GLN A 347 12.49 33.27 -23.69
C GLN A 347 11.24 34.00 -23.18
N TYR A 348 10.46 33.39 -22.28
CA TYR A 348 9.23 33.96 -21.73
C TYR A 348 9.41 34.50 -20.31
N TRP A 349 10.54 34.21 -19.66
CA TRP A 349 10.76 34.55 -18.27
C TRP A 349 10.77 36.06 -17.99
N PRO A 350 11.46 36.92 -18.78
CA PRO A 350 11.46 38.37 -18.53
C PRO A 350 10.05 38.97 -18.54
N ALA A 351 9.21 38.56 -19.50
CA ALA A 351 7.83 39.05 -19.61
C ALA A 351 6.98 38.63 -18.40
N THR A 352 7.16 37.41 -17.90
CA THR A 352 6.48 36.93 -16.68
C THR A 352 6.91 37.73 -15.45
N VAL A 353 8.21 37.98 -15.28
CA VAL A 353 8.72 38.77 -14.15
C VAL A 353 8.11 40.17 -14.17
N THR A 354 8.12 40.86 -15.33
CA THR A 354 7.49 42.18 -15.48
C THR A 354 5.99 42.13 -15.17
N ALA A 355 5.27 41.13 -15.66
CA ALA A 355 3.83 41.00 -15.44
C ALA A 355 3.46 40.83 -13.95
N MET A 356 4.26 40.07 -13.21
CA MET A 356 4.00 39.73 -11.81
C MET A 356 4.63 40.70 -10.79
N GLN A 357 5.52 41.60 -11.22
CA GLN A 357 6.34 42.44 -10.33
C GLN A 357 5.55 43.18 -9.25
N ARG A 358 4.38 43.75 -9.58
CA ARG A 358 3.59 44.53 -8.60
C ARG A 358 3.04 43.68 -7.45
N THR A 359 2.87 42.38 -7.67
CA THR A 359 2.18 41.49 -6.71
C THR A 359 3.03 41.24 -5.47
N GLY A 360 4.35 41.41 -5.55
CA GLY A 360 5.29 41.13 -4.48
C GLY A 360 5.67 39.66 -4.33
N ALA A 361 5.13 38.75 -5.16
CA ALA A 361 5.46 37.33 -5.11
C ALA A 361 6.95 37.05 -5.35
N LYS A 362 7.49 36.06 -4.64
CA LYS A 362 8.81 35.51 -4.94
C LYS A 362 8.68 34.54 -6.13
N LEU A 363 9.26 34.87 -7.27
CA LEU A 363 9.14 34.06 -8.48
C LEU A 363 10.36 33.15 -8.65
N ILE A 364 10.12 31.89 -8.97
CA ILE A 364 11.15 30.89 -9.28
C ILE A 364 10.84 30.28 -10.64
N GLN A 365 11.78 30.37 -11.58
CA GLN A 365 11.63 29.75 -12.89
C GLN A 365 11.92 28.25 -12.83
N LEU A 366 11.05 27.47 -13.44
CA LEU A 366 11.27 26.05 -13.73
C LEU A 366 11.43 25.88 -15.25
N ASP A 367 12.60 26.16 -15.82
CA ASP A 367 12.79 25.98 -17.26
C ASP A 367 12.74 24.47 -17.61
N PRO A 368 11.75 24.01 -18.38
CA PRO A 368 11.60 22.59 -18.71
C PRO A 368 12.73 22.03 -19.57
N THR A 369 13.59 22.88 -20.13
CA THR A 369 14.75 22.47 -20.93
C THR A 369 16.03 22.33 -20.10
N LYS A 370 16.04 22.82 -18.86
CA LYS A 370 17.21 22.78 -17.98
C LYS A 370 17.08 21.62 -16.99
N PRO A 371 18.12 20.76 -16.88
CA PRO A 371 18.07 19.62 -15.97
C PRO A 371 18.06 20.08 -14.51
N ILE A 372 17.13 19.57 -13.71
CA ILE A 372 17.10 19.76 -12.26
C ILE A 372 17.66 18.49 -11.59
N PRO A 373 18.86 18.53 -10.98
CA PRO A 373 19.44 17.35 -10.34
C PRO A 373 18.60 16.90 -9.14
N GLN A 374 18.75 15.63 -8.75
CA GLN A 374 18.13 15.12 -7.53
C GLN A 374 18.88 15.62 -6.29
N ARG A 375 18.16 15.83 -5.18
CA ARG A 375 18.76 16.27 -3.91
C ARG A 375 19.43 15.11 -3.18
N PRO A 376 20.67 15.27 -2.67
CA PRO A 376 21.30 14.27 -1.82
C PRO A 376 20.44 13.84 -0.63
N GLU A 377 19.74 14.79 0.01
CA GLU A 377 18.87 14.49 1.16
C GLU A 377 17.69 13.57 0.77
N ARG A 378 17.11 13.78 -0.42
CA ARG A 378 16.00 12.93 -0.93
C ARG A 378 16.51 11.55 -1.33
N ILE A 379 17.72 11.46 -1.89
CA ILE A 379 18.38 10.18 -2.16
C ILE A 379 18.61 9.42 -0.85
N ALA A 380 19.18 10.08 0.15
CA ALA A 380 19.45 9.49 1.46
C ALA A 380 18.16 9.03 2.16
N ARG A 381 17.08 9.83 2.10
CA ARG A 381 15.77 9.47 2.67
C ARG A 381 15.16 8.23 2.00
N ARG A 382 15.28 8.10 0.67
CA ARG A 382 14.62 7.03 -0.09
C ARG A 382 15.45 5.74 -0.19
N TYR A 383 16.77 5.86 -0.30
CA TYR A 383 17.67 4.73 -0.59
C TYR A 383 18.80 4.56 0.44
N GLY A 384 18.80 5.33 1.51
CA GLY A 384 19.87 5.35 2.51
C GLY A 384 21.04 6.25 2.11
N SER A 385 21.85 6.63 3.10
CA SER A 385 23.11 7.35 2.88
C SER A 385 24.05 6.45 2.07
N SER A 386 24.46 6.88 0.89
CA SER A 386 25.50 6.23 0.08
C SER A 386 26.88 6.36 0.71
#